data_AF-A0A9E0W0D8-F1
#
_entry.id   AF-A0A9E0W0D8-F1
#
_cell.length_a   1.000
_cell.length_b   1.000
_cell.length_c   1.000
_cell.angle_alpha   90.00
_cell.angle_beta   90.00
_cell.angle_gamma   90.00
#
_symmetry.space_group_name_H-M   'P 1'
#
loop_
_entity.id
_entity.type
_entity.pdbx_description
1 polymer ?
#
loop_
_entity_poly.entity_id
_entity_poly.type
_entity_poly.pdbx_seq_one_letter_code
_entity_poly.pdbx_strand_id
1 'polypeptide(L)'
;MTTSETSAQTASDRLAAPGVEHGWMQPLLGNWTVAMRVWPGLGAEPFSIPGMTAERHLILGGRYLRETLIGGDGVTVREATLGYNRLEGRFELVTVDSYEPGQMIYTGRGDETPELLPLHGISIEAGMGPEPTGRKRDLRFDFAVHGPDSNSQRIHVRYPGGASYLFVEQVFTRQG
;
A
#
# COMPACT_ATOMS: atom_id res chain seq x y z
N MET A 1 53.18 4.07 3.58
CA MET A 1 52.29 3.27 2.71
C MET A 1 51.24 2.66 3.62
N THR A 2 50.11 3.35 3.80
CA THR A 2 49.02 2.92 4.68
C THR A 2 48.06 2.07 3.86
N THR A 3 47.98 0.78 4.19
CA THR A 3 46.97 -0.14 3.70
C THR A 3 45.59 0.36 4.09
N SER A 4 44.76 0.73 3.10
CA SER A 4 43.36 1.03 3.33
C SER A 4 42.64 -0.26 3.70
N GLU A 5 42.18 -0.37 4.93
CA GLU A 5 41.13 -1.32 5.28
C GLU A 5 39.92 -1.00 4.41
N THR A 6 39.66 -1.86 3.44
CA THR A 6 38.37 -1.89 2.78
C THR A 6 37.41 -2.41 3.85
N SER A 7 36.60 -1.55 4.47
CA SER A 7 35.68 -1.97 5.52
C SER A 7 34.75 -3.04 4.94
N ALA A 8 34.79 -4.24 5.51
CA ALA A 8 33.91 -5.32 5.10
C ALA A 8 32.45 -4.88 5.29
N GLN A 9 31.62 -5.08 4.27
CA GLN A 9 30.21 -4.70 4.29
C GLN A 9 29.50 -5.35 5.49
N THR A 10 28.74 -4.56 6.27
CA THR A 10 28.04 -5.08 7.45
C THR A 10 26.83 -5.94 7.05
N ALA A 11 26.29 -6.71 8.01
CA ALA A 11 25.02 -7.41 7.79
C ALA A 11 23.87 -6.45 7.47
N SER A 12 23.86 -5.27 8.11
CA SER A 12 22.87 -4.21 7.84
C SER A 12 22.97 -3.73 6.40
N ASP A 13 24.17 -3.44 5.90
CA ASP A 13 24.36 -2.97 4.52
C ASP A 13 23.90 -4.01 3.49
N ARG A 14 24.16 -5.29 3.73
CA ARG A 14 23.70 -6.38 2.85
C ARG A 14 22.19 -6.54 2.82
N LEU A 15 21.54 -6.42 3.98
CA LEU A 15 20.08 -6.58 4.12
C LEU A 15 19.32 -5.31 3.72
N ALA A 16 19.95 -4.14 3.75
CA ALA A 16 19.40 -2.89 3.27
C ALA A 16 19.40 -2.78 1.74
N ALA A 17 20.29 -3.50 1.05
CA ALA A 17 20.32 -3.54 -0.40
C ALA A 17 19.08 -4.28 -0.97
N PRO A 18 18.47 -3.80 -2.08
CA PRO A 18 17.39 -4.49 -2.75
C PRO A 18 17.73 -5.96 -3.07
N GLY A 19 16.78 -6.85 -2.81
CA GLY A 19 16.83 -8.28 -3.15
C GLY A 19 15.92 -8.63 -4.31
N VAL A 20 15.83 -9.92 -4.65
CA VAL A 20 14.95 -10.41 -5.73
C VAL A 20 13.48 -10.07 -5.48
N GLU A 21 13.09 -10.03 -4.21
CA GLU A 21 11.74 -9.74 -3.73
C GLU A 21 11.31 -8.31 -4.07
N HIS A 22 12.27 -7.38 -4.21
CA HIS A 22 11.97 -6.00 -4.63
C HIS A 22 11.51 -5.94 -6.09
N GLY A 23 11.80 -6.97 -6.89
CA GLY A 23 11.29 -7.12 -8.25
C GLY A 23 9.76 -7.09 -8.32
N TRP A 24 9.08 -7.50 -7.25
CA TRP A 24 7.62 -7.47 -7.15
C TRP A 24 7.04 -6.06 -7.30
N MET A 25 7.77 -5.01 -6.89
CA MET A 25 7.33 -3.62 -6.99
C MET A 25 7.49 -3.01 -8.39
N GLN A 26 8.26 -3.64 -9.28
CA GLN A 26 8.59 -3.08 -10.60
C GLN A 26 7.36 -2.78 -11.48
N PRO A 27 6.35 -3.69 -11.60
CA PRO A 27 5.18 -3.42 -12.42
C PRO A 27 4.34 -2.23 -11.93
N LEU A 28 4.51 -1.82 -10.67
CA LEU A 28 3.74 -0.74 -10.06
C LEU A 28 4.30 0.66 -10.38
N LEU A 29 5.54 0.76 -10.87
CA LEU A 29 6.19 2.04 -11.15
C LEU A 29 5.51 2.80 -12.28
N GLY A 30 5.48 4.12 -12.16
CA GLY A 30 4.98 5.05 -13.18
C GLY A 30 3.84 5.92 -12.70
N ASN A 31 3.18 6.56 -13.66
CA ASN A 31 2.05 7.44 -13.45
C ASN A 31 0.75 6.74 -13.86
N TRP A 32 -0.30 6.96 -13.09
CA TRP A 32 -1.54 6.19 -13.19
C TRP A 32 -2.75 7.10 -13.10
N THR A 33 -3.76 6.80 -13.90
CA THR A 33 -5.13 7.23 -13.63
C THR A 33 -5.77 6.24 -12.66
N VAL A 34 -6.55 6.73 -11.70
CA VAL A 34 -7.13 5.90 -10.64
C VAL A 34 -8.65 6.04 -10.63
N ALA A 35 -9.35 4.92 -10.77
CA ALA A 35 -10.78 4.82 -10.51
C ALA A 35 -10.98 4.26 -9.10
N MET A 36 -11.49 5.07 -8.17
CA MET A 36 -11.76 4.64 -6.80
C MET A 36 -13.26 4.41 -6.59
N ARG A 37 -13.59 3.31 -5.90
CA ARG A 37 -14.92 2.99 -5.38
C ARG A 37 -14.83 2.70 -3.89
N VAL A 38 -15.81 3.17 -3.13
CA VAL A 38 -15.87 3.01 -1.67
C VAL A 38 -17.23 2.43 -1.28
N TRP A 39 -17.20 1.37 -0.47
CA TRP A 39 -18.37 0.73 0.11
C TRP A 39 -18.46 1.10 1.60
N PRO A 40 -19.42 1.95 2.01
CA PRO A 40 -19.46 2.46 3.38
C PRO A 40 -19.86 1.40 4.43
N GLY A 41 -20.34 0.23 4.01
CA GLY A 41 -20.75 -0.85 4.89
C GLY A 41 -21.04 -2.15 4.14
N LEU A 42 -21.17 -3.24 4.88
CA LEU A 42 -21.53 -4.55 4.35
C LEU A 42 -22.89 -4.47 3.63
N GLY A 43 -22.90 -4.79 2.33
CA GLY A 43 -24.11 -4.77 1.50
C GLY A 43 -24.58 -3.37 1.07
N ALA A 44 -23.85 -2.30 1.43
CA ALA A 44 -24.15 -0.96 0.96
C ALA A 44 -23.72 -0.78 -0.51
N GLU A 45 -24.45 0.04 -1.26
CA GLU A 45 -24.04 0.44 -2.60
C GLU A 45 -22.78 1.30 -2.55
N PRO A 46 -21.81 1.08 -3.46
CA PRO A 46 -20.61 1.89 -3.50
C PRO A 46 -20.84 3.25 -4.16
N PHE A 47 -20.04 4.23 -3.77
CA PHE A 47 -19.89 5.48 -4.50
C PHE A 47 -18.50 5.57 -5.14
N SER A 48 -18.40 6.34 -6.22
CA SER A 48 -17.15 6.53 -6.97
C SER A 48 -16.52 7.89 -6.67
N ILE A 49 -15.19 7.95 -6.65
CA ILE A 49 -14.42 9.19 -6.59
C ILE A 49 -13.73 9.39 -7.95
N PRO A 50 -14.17 10.37 -8.77
CA PRO A 50 -13.63 10.56 -10.12
C PRO A 50 -12.33 11.36 -10.12
N GLY A 51 -11.60 11.27 -11.24
CA GLY A 51 -10.51 12.20 -11.58
C GLY A 51 -9.19 11.99 -10.85
N MET A 52 -9.03 10.90 -10.09
CA MET A 52 -7.82 10.68 -9.29
C MET A 52 -6.65 10.22 -10.16
N THR A 53 -5.44 10.54 -9.72
CA THR A 53 -4.18 10.05 -10.29
C THR A 53 -3.24 9.54 -9.20
N ALA A 54 -2.23 8.77 -9.59
CA ALA A 54 -1.18 8.35 -8.67
C ALA A 54 0.20 8.33 -9.34
N GLU A 55 1.21 8.70 -8.57
CA GLU A 55 2.61 8.63 -8.97
C GLU A 55 3.33 7.60 -8.10
N ARG A 56 4.09 6.71 -8.74
CA ARG A 56 4.82 5.63 -8.08
C ARG A 56 6.26 5.56 -8.54
N HIS A 57 7.19 5.71 -7.61
CA HIS A 57 8.62 5.63 -7.88
C HIS A 57 9.38 4.98 -6.72
N LEU A 58 10.57 4.45 -7.00
CA LEU A 58 11.44 3.91 -5.96
C LEU A 58 12.22 5.04 -5.28
N ILE A 59 12.33 4.96 -3.96
CA ILE A 59 13.11 5.90 -3.13
C ILE A 59 14.19 5.14 -2.34
N LEU A 60 15.11 5.90 -1.73
CA LEU A 60 16.15 5.39 -0.82
C LEU A 60 16.94 4.22 -1.43
N GLY A 61 17.44 4.40 -2.66
CA GLY A 61 18.28 3.42 -3.33
C GLY A 61 17.54 2.18 -3.84
N GLY A 62 16.24 2.28 -4.12
CA GLY A 62 15.45 1.17 -4.66
C GLY A 62 14.75 0.33 -3.60
N ARG A 63 14.82 0.71 -2.33
CA ARG A 63 14.35 -0.09 -1.20
C ARG A 63 12.84 0.01 -0.96
N TYR A 64 12.26 1.18 -1.24
CA TYR A 64 10.84 1.41 -1.02
C TYR A 64 10.19 1.97 -2.27
N LEU A 65 9.01 1.47 -2.60
CA LEU A 65 8.07 2.12 -3.49
C LEU A 65 7.36 3.23 -2.71
N ARG A 66 7.47 4.47 -3.16
CA ARG A 66 6.61 5.56 -2.70
C ARG A 66 5.44 5.71 -3.67
N GLU A 67 4.24 5.79 -3.13
CA GLU A 67 3.04 6.17 -3.86
C GLU A 67 2.54 7.52 -3.33
N THR A 68 2.22 8.43 -4.24
CA THR A 68 1.44 9.64 -3.97
C THR A 68 0.13 9.54 -4.72
N LEU A 69 -0.99 9.49 -4.02
CA LEU A 69 -2.34 9.50 -4.58
C LEU A 69 -2.89 10.93 -4.53
N ILE A 70 -3.37 11.40 -5.68
CA ILE A 70 -3.82 12.77 -5.89
C ILE A 70 -5.32 12.74 -6.24
N GLY A 71 -6.10 13.56 -5.56
CA GLY A 71 -7.53 13.73 -5.80
C GLY A 71 -7.82 14.42 -7.14
N GLY A 72 -9.09 14.38 -7.58
CA GLY A 72 -9.50 15.04 -8.83
C GLY A 72 -9.39 16.58 -8.81
N ASP A 73 -9.18 17.16 -7.63
CA ASP A 73 -8.88 18.57 -7.41
C ASP A 73 -7.37 18.89 -7.47
N GLY A 74 -6.51 17.89 -7.68
CA GLY A 74 -5.06 18.03 -7.74
C GLY A 74 -4.38 18.04 -6.37
N VAL A 75 -5.11 17.80 -5.28
CA VAL A 75 -4.55 17.78 -3.92
C VAL A 75 -4.12 16.35 -3.56
N THR A 76 -2.96 16.22 -2.94
CA THR A 76 -2.51 14.92 -2.39
C THR A 76 -3.47 14.45 -1.29
N VAL A 77 -4.07 13.27 -1.47
CA VAL A 77 -5.00 12.67 -0.50
C VAL A 77 -4.41 11.50 0.26
N ARG A 78 -3.35 10.85 -0.27
CA ARG A 78 -2.63 9.78 0.43
C ARG A 78 -1.18 9.69 -0.01
N GLU A 79 -0.31 9.43 0.94
CA GLU A 79 1.02 8.90 0.69
C GLU A 79 1.16 7.49 1.24
N ALA A 80 1.91 6.65 0.55
CA ALA A 80 2.22 5.31 1.01
C ALA A 80 3.67 4.92 0.71
N THR A 81 4.24 4.08 1.58
CA THR A 81 5.53 3.43 1.36
C THR A 81 5.36 1.92 1.48
N LEU A 82 5.75 1.19 0.44
CA LEU A 82 5.83 -0.27 0.42
C LEU A 82 7.29 -0.67 0.33
N GLY A 83 7.72 -1.61 1.15
CA GLY A 83 9.07 -2.18 1.09
C GLY A 83 9.09 -3.65 1.49
N TYR A 84 10.23 -4.30 1.25
CA TYR A 84 10.48 -5.67 1.69
C TYR A 84 11.59 -5.70 2.74
N ASN A 85 11.25 -6.15 3.95
CA ASN A 85 12.17 -6.35 5.03
C ASN A 85 12.84 -7.73 4.88
N ARG A 86 14.08 -7.73 4.39
CA ARG A 86 14.87 -8.95 4.13
C ARG A 86 15.34 -9.67 5.39
N LEU A 87 15.41 -8.98 6.53
CA LEU A 87 15.75 -9.62 7.80
C LEU A 87 14.59 -10.49 8.29
N GLU A 88 13.38 -9.98 8.12
CA GLU A 88 12.15 -10.58 8.61
C GLU A 88 11.33 -11.30 7.53
N GLY A 89 11.82 -11.30 6.29
CA GLY A 89 11.19 -11.95 5.13
C GLY A 89 9.75 -11.51 4.92
N ARG A 90 9.45 -10.21 4.95
CA ARG A 90 8.07 -9.70 4.84
C ARG A 90 7.97 -8.39 4.06
N PHE A 91 6.84 -8.19 3.40
CA PHE A 91 6.44 -6.88 2.93
C PHE A 91 5.87 -6.03 4.07
N GLU A 92 6.12 -4.74 4.01
CA GLU A 92 5.66 -3.73 4.98
C GLU A 92 5.09 -2.54 4.20
N LEU A 93 3.86 -2.17 4.52
CA LEU A 93 3.18 -1.02 3.94
C LEU A 93 2.81 -0.05 5.05
N VAL A 94 3.11 1.23 4.85
CA VAL A 94 2.57 2.32 5.67
C VAL A 94 1.79 3.25 4.77
N THR A 95 0.58 3.63 5.16
CA THR A 95 -0.22 4.66 4.47
C THR A 95 -0.60 5.78 5.43
N VAL A 96 -0.63 7.00 4.91
CA VAL A 96 -1.13 8.19 5.60
C VAL A 96 -2.03 8.91 4.61
N ASP A 97 -3.25 9.24 5.00
CA ASP A 97 -4.22 9.89 4.13
C ASP A 97 -4.97 11.01 4.84
N SER A 98 -5.76 11.75 4.06
CA SER A 98 -6.60 12.85 4.55
C SER A 98 -7.97 12.39 5.07
N TYR A 99 -8.23 11.08 5.13
CA TYR A 99 -9.54 10.53 5.48
C TYR A 99 -9.55 9.93 6.89
N GLU A 100 -8.48 9.26 7.30
CA GLU A 100 -8.33 8.63 8.60
C GLU A 100 -7.37 9.42 9.50
N PRO A 101 -7.63 9.50 10.82
CA PRO A 101 -6.80 10.28 11.74
C PRO A 101 -5.45 9.61 12.08
N GLY A 102 -5.25 8.36 11.67
CA GLY A 102 -4.09 7.56 12.05
C GLY A 102 -3.32 7.03 10.83
N GLN A 103 -2.02 6.82 11.02
CA GLN A 103 -1.23 6.06 10.06
C GLN A 103 -1.66 4.59 10.09
N MET A 104 -1.68 3.98 8.92
CA MET A 104 -2.09 2.60 8.74
C MET A 104 -0.87 1.76 8.41
N ILE A 105 -0.64 0.71 9.18
CA ILE A 105 0.53 -0.15 9.04
C ILE A 105 0.06 -1.56 8.72
N TYR A 106 0.66 -2.16 7.68
CA TYR A 106 0.33 -3.49 7.21
C TYR A 106 1.58 -4.32 7.00
N THR A 107 1.45 -5.63 7.16
CA THR A 107 2.53 -6.60 6.89
C THR A 107 2.02 -7.83 6.15
N GLY A 108 2.86 -8.45 5.33
CA GLY A 108 2.51 -9.64 4.55
C GLY A 108 3.70 -10.60 4.42
N ARG A 109 3.43 -11.90 4.58
CA ARG A 109 4.42 -12.99 4.51
C ARG A 109 3.83 -14.23 3.85
N GLY A 110 4.52 -14.78 2.86
CA GLY A 110 4.37 -16.17 2.43
C GLY A 110 3.17 -16.50 1.56
N ASP A 111 2.26 -15.54 1.34
CA ASP A 111 1.06 -15.68 0.51
C ASP A 111 1.15 -14.84 -0.78
N GLU A 112 2.26 -14.12 -0.99
CA GLU A 112 2.48 -13.37 -2.22
C GLU A 112 2.70 -14.28 -3.43
N THR A 113 2.16 -13.82 -4.56
CA THR A 113 2.38 -14.38 -5.90
C THR A 113 2.87 -13.25 -6.81
N PRO A 114 3.38 -13.52 -8.01
CA PRO A 114 3.70 -12.47 -8.97
C PRO A 114 2.53 -11.51 -9.24
N GLU A 115 1.28 -11.97 -9.09
CA GLU A 115 0.06 -11.24 -9.39
C GLU A 115 -0.65 -10.64 -8.16
N LEU A 116 -0.37 -11.10 -6.94
CA LEU A 116 -1.10 -10.70 -5.74
C LEU A 116 -0.18 -10.62 -4.51
N LEU A 117 -0.23 -9.49 -3.80
CA LEU A 117 0.39 -9.29 -2.49
C LEU A 117 -0.70 -8.94 -1.46
N PRO A 118 -1.08 -9.88 -0.57
CA PRO A 118 -1.93 -9.58 0.57
C PRO A 118 -1.12 -9.04 1.74
N LEU A 119 -1.59 -7.95 2.34
CA LEU A 119 -1.02 -7.32 3.53
C LEU A 119 -2.11 -7.17 4.59
N HIS A 120 -1.76 -7.36 5.85
CA HIS A 120 -2.70 -7.35 6.96
C HIS A 120 -2.36 -6.28 7.98
N GLY A 121 -3.39 -5.62 8.49
CA GLY A 121 -3.27 -4.55 9.47
C GLY A 121 -4.48 -4.51 10.41
N ILE A 122 -4.40 -3.62 11.39
CA ILE A 122 -5.47 -3.36 12.36
C ILE A 122 -5.59 -1.85 12.48
N SER A 123 -6.81 -1.33 12.56
CA SER A 123 -7.03 0.06 12.93
C SER A 123 -8.22 0.27 13.85
N ILE A 124 -8.33 1.47 14.39
CA ILE A 124 -9.48 1.97 15.13
C ILE A 124 -10.12 3.03 14.25
N GLU A 125 -11.38 2.84 13.89
CA GLU A 125 -12.06 3.76 12.99
C GLU A 125 -12.58 5.00 13.71
N ALA A 126 -12.48 6.15 13.04
CA ALA A 126 -13.24 7.33 13.42
C ALA A 126 -14.74 7.11 13.14
N GLY A 127 -15.08 6.53 11.99
CA GLY A 127 -16.46 6.44 11.51
C GLY A 127 -16.90 7.71 10.77
N MET A 128 -18.08 7.65 10.14
CA MET A 128 -18.60 8.70 9.24
C MET A 128 -19.59 9.66 9.91
N GLY A 129 -19.87 9.47 11.21
CA GLY A 129 -20.80 10.29 11.98
C GLY A 129 -20.13 11.50 12.63
N PRO A 130 -20.91 12.38 13.31
CA PRO A 130 -20.36 13.54 14.01
C PRO A 130 -19.51 13.16 15.23
N GLU A 131 -19.66 11.95 15.76
CA GLU A 131 -18.93 11.42 16.91
C GLU A 131 -18.07 10.21 16.52
N PRO A 132 -16.88 10.06 17.10
CA PRO A 132 -16.02 8.92 16.80
C PRO A 132 -16.64 7.61 17.31
N THR A 133 -16.62 6.57 16.49
CA THR A 133 -17.11 5.25 16.90
C THR A 133 -16.09 4.48 17.74
N GLY A 134 -14.78 4.70 17.49
CA GLY A 134 -13.69 4.02 18.19
C GLY A 134 -13.65 2.50 17.97
N ARG A 135 -14.28 2.00 16.90
CA ARG A 135 -14.39 0.55 16.66
C ARG A 135 -13.10 0.02 16.07
N LYS A 136 -12.53 -1.00 16.72
CA LYS A 136 -11.42 -1.78 16.16
C LYS A 136 -11.89 -2.56 14.93
N ARG A 137 -11.07 -2.62 13.88
CA ARG A 137 -11.29 -3.43 12.69
C ARG A 137 -9.98 -4.06 12.20
N ASP A 138 -10.09 -5.28 11.70
CA ASP A 138 -9.02 -5.93 10.95
C ASP A 138 -9.08 -5.49 9.50
N LEU A 139 -7.91 -5.41 8.87
CA LEU A 139 -7.75 -4.95 7.50
C LEU A 139 -6.96 -5.96 6.70
N ARG A 140 -7.38 -6.15 5.45
CA ARG A 140 -6.59 -6.82 4.43
C ARG A 140 -6.45 -5.88 3.23
N PHE A 141 -5.23 -5.49 2.92
CA PHE A 141 -4.86 -4.68 1.78
C PHE A 141 -4.25 -5.59 0.73
N ASP A 142 -4.96 -5.80 -0.37
CA ASP A 142 -4.48 -6.55 -1.52
C ASP A 142 -3.95 -5.60 -2.57
N PHE A 143 -2.68 -5.76 -2.98
CA PHE A 143 -2.22 -5.26 -4.26
C PHE A 143 -2.31 -6.39 -5.29
N ALA A 144 -2.96 -6.14 -6.43
CA ALA A 144 -3.01 -7.09 -7.53
C ALA A 144 -2.45 -6.48 -8.82
N VAL A 145 -1.55 -7.20 -9.49
CA VAL A 145 -0.99 -6.83 -10.80
C VAL A 145 -1.74 -7.62 -11.87
N HIS A 146 -2.43 -6.93 -12.78
CA HIS A 146 -3.22 -7.55 -13.85
C HIS A 146 -2.45 -7.57 -15.18
N GLY A 147 -1.40 -6.75 -15.30
CA GLY A 147 -0.55 -6.63 -16.47
C GLY A 147 0.36 -5.39 -16.36
N PRO A 148 1.13 -5.08 -17.41
CA PRO A 148 2.05 -3.93 -17.40
C PRO A 148 1.33 -2.59 -17.22
N ASP A 149 0.08 -2.49 -17.67
CA ASP A 149 -0.68 -1.23 -17.73
C ASP A 149 -1.90 -1.21 -16.80
N SER A 150 -2.05 -2.23 -15.95
CA SER A 150 -3.17 -2.32 -15.01
C SER A 150 -2.79 -3.03 -13.72
N ASN A 151 -3.17 -2.42 -12.60
CA ASN A 151 -3.11 -3.03 -11.27
C ASN A 151 -4.29 -2.52 -10.43
N SER A 152 -4.54 -3.13 -9.28
CA SER A 152 -5.55 -2.68 -8.34
C SER A 152 -5.09 -2.77 -6.90
N GLN A 153 -5.63 -1.89 -6.07
CA GLN A 153 -5.55 -2.00 -4.61
C GLN A 153 -6.96 -2.23 -4.06
N ARG A 154 -7.11 -3.21 -3.18
CA ARG A 154 -8.38 -3.49 -2.51
C ARG A 154 -8.17 -3.56 -1.01
N ILE A 155 -8.98 -2.82 -0.26
CA ILE A 155 -8.99 -2.86 1.20
C ILE A 155 -10.26 -3.56 1.61
N HIS A 156 -10.11 -4.68 2.31
CA HIS A 156 -11.20 -5.37 2.98
C HIS A 156 -11.15 -5.05 4.48
N VAL A 157 -12.32 -4.83 5.08
CA VAL A 157 -12.46 -4.55 6.51
C VAL A 157 -13.26 -5.66 7.16
N ARG A 158 -12.92 -5.99 8.41
CA ARG A 158 -13.70 -6.90 9.25
C ARG A 158 -13.78 -6.36 10.67
N TYR A 159 -15.01 -6.16 11.15
CA TYR A 159 -15.25 -5.83 12.55
C TYR A 159 -15.29 -7.10 13.43
N PRO A 160 -15.00 -7.00 14.74
CA PRO A 160 -15.12 -8.12 15.67
C PRO A 160 -16.45 -8.86 15.55
N GLY A 161 -16.39 -10.17 15.31
CA GLY A 161 -17.57 -11.04 15.15
C GLY A 161 -18.33 -10.88 13.82
N GLY A 162 -17.91 -9.96 12.95
CA GLY A 162 -18.56 -9.70 11.67
C GLY A 162 -17.92 -10.42 10.48
N ALA A 163 -18.61 -10.40 9.34
CA ALA A 163 -18.06 -10.81 8.06
C ALA A 163 -17.08 -9.75 7.51
N SER A 164 -16.10 -10.21 6.74
CA SER A 164 -15.25 -9.31 5.94
C SER A 164 -16.04 -8.75 4.76
N TYR A 165 -15.81 -7.49 4.40
CA TYR A 165 -16.34 -6.90 3.17
C TYR A 165 -15.33 -5.97 2.51
N LEU A 166 -15.47 -5.80 1.19
CA LEU A 166 -14.68 -4.84 0.42
C LEU A 166 -15.07 -3.43 0.87
N PHE A 167 -14.10 -2.64 1.31
CA PHE A 167 -14.28 -1.27 1.76
C PHE A 167 -13.85 -0.26 0.70
N VAL A 168 -12.67 -0.49 0.09
CA VAL A 168 -12.13 0.37 -0.97
C VAL A 168 -11.63 -0.51 -2.12
N GLU A 169 -11.94 -0.10 -3.34
CA GLU A 169 -11.27 -0.57 -4.54
C GLU A 169 -10.68 0.61 -5.29
N GLN A 170 -9.43 0.47 -5.72
CA GLN A 170 -8.75 1.41 -6.60
C GLN A 170 -8.22 0.62 -7.78
N VAL A 171 -8.66 0.97 -8.99
CA VAL A 171 -8.13 0.42 -10.23
C VAL A 171 -7.22 1.46 -10.87
N PHE A 172 -5.98 1.05 -11.14
CA PHE A 172 -4.93 1.89 -11.71
C PHE A 172 -4.76 1.52 -13.19
N THR A 173 -4.80 2.52 -14.05
CA THR A 173 -4.52 2.40 -15.49
C THR A 173 -3.33 3.29 -15.84
N ARG A 174 -2.31 2.72 -16.49
CA ARG A 174 -1.06 3.44 -16.79
C ARG A 174 -1.34 4.65 -17.69
N GLN A 175 -0.69 5.77 -17.39
CA GLN A 175 -0.65 6.93 -18.29
C GLN A 175 0.45 6.70 -19.35
N GLY A 176 0.08 6.89 -20.61
CA GLY A 176 0.98 6.73 -21.77
C GLY A 176 2.08 7.77 -21.84
#